data_AF-A0A1Q9EH21-F1
#
_entry.id   AF-A0A1Q9EH21-F1
#
_cell.length_a   1.000
_cell.length_b   1.000
_cell.length_c   1.000
_cell.angle_alpha   90.00
_cell.angle_beta   90.00
_cell.angle_gamma   90.00
#
_symmetry.space_group_name_H-M   'P 1'
#
loop_
_entity.id
_entity.type
_entity.pdbx_description
1 polymer ?
#
loop_
_entity_poly.entity_id
_entity_poly.type
_entity_poly.pdbx_seq_one_letter_code
_entity_poly.pdbx_strand_id
1 'polypeptide(L)'
;MPAAHSSKNEGVELASRGNEQAAQMLVPAQSGEAFLPDSRRRRTLADLRKDLEALQQQQPRWRWRAKVVLAFYTLARIAGNILFTPSIIRPSICGPGPYPTDSCYEEGFDVGKVCDAILRPLVTGFGLYVFIHRMDRFSVNNHLHKWSLFTLCCLALPLCDGSMERLLYLTRTIDKVMLLWEVLCNVLQVYMTILKLRALGWHRTARCCSILSAIGVCSIYPGLVVDGDYFYVCLGCCFTVVGIQCWALCRAASRAMVQARGDEAVWWTACLLYANACMVPLGPALSFFGFFEFLRALDLPRTVVTVDVSFQVFNVIVLSGMVGSTPMNLETLQKLAELSGFGLASARVAFPGHISRGAADCVVSFPGKYSDLWDKAVASVAQEDAFSLACVFLTDAASGLGRHANNPETPGKCWCQTIYGRVPASTYLSVVEISTDESRNHDQMLAFKRADAEAMGQRLLVKQHQGDIEWEQELAEALQDAEVRCIENQDRAPWSCQWFEEWKRNVDRAAELQQTLHVFYFEDSKGKGKMPWDLLANEKARHATRKNSGLGASQTAEVAYLDKIGLSYVEHDIMEFEAFLTCRTKQTQRSSVSVPFRDSDFRHWKMSPQLG
;
A
#
# COMPACT_ATOMS: atom_id res chain seq x y z
N MET A 1 49.51 -24.57 -52.05
CA MET A 1 50.31 -23.34 -52.24
C MET A 1 49.39 -22.24 -52.73
N PRO A 2 49.60 -20.96 -52.36
CA PRO A 2 49.59 -20.37 -51.01
C PRO A 2 48.52 -19.22 -50.97
N ALA A 3 48.20 -18.49 -49.89
CA ALA A 3 49.09 -17.86 -48.92
C ALA A 3 48.39 -17.48 -47.60
N ALA A 4 49.26 -17.31 -46.61
CA ALA A 4 49.05 -16.97 -45.21
C ALA A 4 48.65 -15.51 -44.98
N HIS A 5 48.11 -15.22 -43.80
CA HIS A 5 48.69 -14.22 -42.89
C HIS A 5 48.27 -14.47 -41.43
N SER A 6 49.19 -14.09 -40.55
CA SER A 6 49.33 -14.41 -39.13
C SER A 6 49.18 -13.14 -38.29
N SER A 7 48.54 -13.23 -37.11
CA SER A 7 49.03 -12.69 -35.82
C SER A 7 48.16 -13.29 -34.69
N LYS A 8 48.69 -14.00 -33.68
CA LYS A 8 49.45 -13.56 -32.49
C LYS A 8 48.74 -12.46 -31.67
N ASN A 9 48.08 -12.83 -30.56
CA ASN A 9 48.70 -12.83 -29.22
C ASN A 9 47.75 -13.32 -28.10
N GLU A 10 48.35 -14.11 -27.18
CA GLU A 10 48.19 -14.14 -25.70
C GLU A 10 46.78 -14.40 -25.12
N GLY A 11 46.46 -15.44 -24.34
CA GLY A 11 47.29 -16.33 -23.52
C GLY A 11 47.10 -16.02 -22.03
N VAL A 12 46.03 -16.55 -21.40
CA VAL A 12 45.93 -16.70 -19.93
C VAL A 12 45.16 -17.98 -19.61
N GLU A 13 45.91 -19.06 -19.42
CA GLU A 13 45.54 -20.21 -18.59
C GLU A 13 46.06 -19.93 -17.17
N LEU A 14 45.22 -20.12 -16.15
CA LEU A 14 45.69 -20.14 -14.76
C LEU A 14 45.01 -21.29 -14.00
N ALA A 15 45.86 -22.23 -13.64
CA ALA A 15 45.59 -23.45 -12.92
C ALA A 15 45.14 -23.18 -11.48
N SER A 16 44.13 -23.92 -11.03
CA SER A 16 43.75 -24.01 -9.61
C SER A 16 44.58 -25.08 -8.91
N ARG A 17 45.55 -24.66 -8.10
CA ARG A 17 46.22 -25.52 -7.11
C ARG A 17 46.68 -24.67 -5.92
N GLY A 18 46.33 -25.12 -4.72
CA GLY A 18 47.08 -24.83 -3.49
C GLY A 18 46.34 -24.02 -2.43
N ASN A 19 45.94 -24.71 -1.35
CA ASN A 19 46.62 -24.66 -0.04
C ASN A 19 45.68 -24.56 1.16
N GLU A 20 45.59 -25.69 1.86
CA GLU A 20 45.52 -25.79 3.31
C GLU A 20 46.71 -25.06 3.95
N GLN A 21 46.44 -24.30 5.02
CA GLN A 21 47.28 -24.05 6.21
C GLN A 21 46.86 -22.70 6.83
N ALA A 22 46.00 -22.74 7.84
CA ALA A 22 45.79 -21.62 8.75
C ALA A 22 46.55 -21.93 10.05
N ALA A 23 47.68 -21.25 10.20
CA ALA A 23 48.52 -21.29 11.38
C ALA A 23 47.97 -20.41 12.50
N GLN A 24 48.12 -20.95 13.71
CA GLN A 24 48.28 -20.32 15.00
C GLN A 24 48.64 -18.81 14.96
N MET A 25 47.80 -17.99 15.60
CA MET A 25 48.21 -16.71 16.16
C MET A 25 47.92 -16.71 17.66
N LEU A 26 49.00 -16.89 18.43
CA LEU A 26 49.11 -16.51 19.84
C LEU A 26 49.09 -14.98 19.94
N VAL A 27 48.19 -14.44 20.77
CA VAL A 27 48.23 -13.05 21.25
C VAL A 27 48.55 -13.11 22.75
N PRO A 28 49.55 -12.36 23.25
CA PRO A 28 49.93 -12.39 24.65
C PRO A 28 48.92 -11.65 25.52
N ALA A 29 48.68 -12.23 26.70
CA ALA A 29 47.85 -11.70 27.76
C ALA A 29 48.38 -10.35 28.28
N GLN A 30 47.52 -9.32 28.24
CA GLN A 30 47.66 -8.14 29.09
C GLN A 30 46.76 -8.29 30.30
N SER A 31 47.40 -8.23 31.46
CA SER A 31 46.84 -8.22 32.80
C SER A 31 46.20 -6.87 33.15
N GLY A 32 45.00 -6.90 33.76
CA GLY A 32 44.61 -5.94 34.80
C GLY A 32 43.60 -4.87 34.39
N GLU A 33 42.31 -5.17 34.56
CA GLU A 33 41.40 -4.37 35.40
C GLU A 33 40.08 -5.15 35.58
N ALA A 34 39.76 -5.46 36.83
CA ALA A 34 38.59 -6.25 37.19
C ALA A 34 37.32 -5.41 37.09
N PHE A 35 36.63 -5.49 35.94
CA PHE A 35 35.21 -5.15 35.87
C PHE A 35 34.41 -6.26 36.53
N LEU A 36 33.86 -6.00 37.72
CA LEU A 36 32.84 -6.84 38.34
C LEU A 36 31.65 -6.95 37.38
N PRO A 37 31.28 -8.16 36.92
CA PRO A 37 30.08 -8.33 36.12
C PRO A 37 28.88 -8.07 37.02
N ASP A 38 28.17 -6.99 36.74
CA ASP A 38 26.90 -6.69 37.39
C ASP A 38 25.97 -7.89 37.16
N SER A 39 25.61 -8.56 38.24
CA SER A 39 24.87 -9.81 38.19
C SER A 39 23.54 -9.58 37.49
N ARG A 40 23.44 -10.02 36.23
CA ARG A 40 22.20 -10.06 35.45
C ARG A 40 21.21 -10.98 36.14
N ARG A 41 20.50 -10.43 37.13
CA ARG A 41 19.34 -11.04 37.74
C ARG A 41 18.30 -11.20 36.62
N ARG A 42 18.04 -12.43 36.19
CA ARG A 42 16.96 -12.74 35.23
C ARG A 42 15.66 -12.17 35.81
N ARG A 43 15.18 -11.07 35.23
CA ARG A 43 13.83 -10.57 35.54
C ARG A 43 12.85 -11.68 35.13
N THR A 44 11.99 -12.05 36.05
CA THR A 44 10.98 -13.07 35.77
C THR A 44 9.87 -12.48 34.91
N LEU A 45 9.14 -13.31 34.18
CA LEU A 45 7.97 -12.90 33.39
C LEU A 45 6.93 -12.15 34.25
N ALA A 46 6.85 -12.47 35.54
CA ALA A 46 6.01 -11.76 36.51
C ALA A 46 6.48 -10.33 36.78
N ASP A 47 7.79 -10.09 36.84
CA ASP A 47 8.35 -8.74 37.03
C ASP A 47 8.09 -7.86 35.80
N LEU A 48 8.23 -8.42 34.59
CA LEU A 48 7.93 -7.73 33.33
C LEU A 48 6.44 -7.38 33.21
N ARG A 49 5.54 -8.30 33.60
CA ARG A 49 4.10 -8.04 33.62
C ARG A 49 3.75 -6.92 34.59
N LYS A 50 4.39 -6.88 35.77
CA LYS A 50 4.19 -5.84 36.77
C LYS A 50 4.72 -4.48 36.30
N ASP A 51 5.86 -4.47 35.59
CA ASP A 51 6.41 -3.27 34.95
C ASP A 51 5.48 -2.75 33.83
N LEU A 52 4.90 -3.64 33.03
CA LEU A 52 3.90 -3.30 31.99
C LEU A 52 2.61 -2.73 32.59
N GLU A 53 2.06 -3.37 33.62
CA GLU A 53 0.88 -2.87 34.34
C GLU A 53 1.18 -1.51 35.01
N ALA A 54 2.38 -1.32 35.56
CA ALA A 54 2.81 -0.03 36.11
C ALA A 54 2.95 1.06 35.03
N LEU A 55 3.50 0.73 33.85
CA LEU A 55 3.56 1.65 32.70
C LEU A 55 2.18 2.00 32.16
N GLN A 56 1.27 1.02 32.12
CA GLN A 56 -0.11 1.20 31.69
C GLN A 56 -0.90 2.06 32.69
N GLN A 57 -0.62 1.93 33.99
CA GLN A 57 -1.14 2.82 35.05
C GLN A 57 -0.49 4.22 35.05
N GLN A 58 0.74 4.37 34.53
CA GLN A 58 1.40 5.68 34.36
C GLN A 58 0.95 6.45 33.10
N GLN A 59 0.48 5.76 32.07
CA GLN A 59 -0.05 6.37 30.85
C GLN A 59 -1.10 7.48 31.06
N PRO A 60 -2.12 7.35 31.94
CA PRO A 60 -3.12 8.41 32.12
C PRO A 60 -2.54 9.69 32.71
N ARG A 61 -1.49 9.62 33.53
CA ARG A 61 -0.93 10.78 34.23
C ARG A 61 -0.13 11.70 33.30
N TRP A 62 0.67 11.16 32.39
CA TRP A 62 1.44 11.99 31.46
C TRP A 62 0.53 12.67 30.44
N ARG A 63 -0.52 11.97 29.95
CA ARG A 63 -1.49 12.54 28.99
C ARG A 63 -2.19 13.76 29.56
N TRP A 64 -2.61 13.68 30.82
CA TRP A 64 -3.23 14.81 31.50
C TRP A 64 -2.24 15.97 31.66
N ARG A 65 -1.01 15.70 32.08
CA ARG A 65 0.06 16.72 32.17
C ARG A 65 0.33 17.39 30.82
N ALA A 66 0.41 16.63 29.73
CA ALA A 66 0.63 17.16 28.39
C ALA A 66 -0.55 18.04 27.93
N LYS A 67 -1.80 17.63 28.20
CA LYS A 67 -3.00 18.43 27.92
C LYS A 67 -3.00 19.76 28.70
N VAL A 68 -2.61 19.71 29.98
CA VAL A 68 -2.52 20.90 30.83
C VAL A 68 -1.41 21.83 30.33
N VAL A 69 -0.21 21.31 30.05
CA VAL A 69 0.90 22.09 29.48
C VAL A 69 0.49 22.74 28.15
N LEU A 70 -0.22 22.02 27.29
CA LEU A 70 -0.69 22.57 26.03
C LEU A 70 -1.74 23.68 26.22
N ALA A 71 -2.68 23.51 27.16
CA ALA A 71 -3.65 24.55 27.48
C ALA A 71 -2.95 25.82 28.01
N PHE A 72 -1.96 25.67 28.89
CA PHE A 72 -1.15 26.79 29.36
C PHE A 72 -0.33 27.43 28.22
N TYR A 73 0.26 26.64 27.33
CA TYR A 73 0.96 27.14 26.15
C TYR A 73 0.04 27.97 25.25
N THR A 74 -1.16 27.47 24.95
CA THR A 74 -2.14 28.20 24.13
C THR A 74 -2.58 29.49 24.82
N LEU A 75 -2.91 29.46 26.11
CA LEU A 75 -3.28 30.66 26.87
C LEU A 75 -2.13 31.68 26.95
N ALA A 76 -0.90 31.22 27.17
CA ALA A 76 0.27 32.08 27.20
C ALA A 76 0.52 32.75 25.83
N ARG A 77 0.30 32.02 24.73
CA ARG A 77 0.39 32.60 23.37
C ARG A 77 -0.71 33.62 23.10
N ILE A 78 -1.94 33.35 23.49
CA ILE A 78 -3.04 34.32 23.37
C ILE A 78 -2.71 35.58 24.16
N ALA A 79 -2.29 35.44 25.43
CA ALA A 79 -1.93 36.56 26.28
C ALA A 79 -0.74 37.36 25.70
N GLY A 80 0.30 36.68 25.23
CA GLY A 80 1.44 37.29 24.55
C GLY A 80 1.00 38.07 23.31
N ASN A 81 0.22 37.46 22.43
CA ASN A 81 -0.26 38.11 21.20
C ASN A 81 -1.11 39.35 21.48
N ILE A 82 -1.98 39.31 22.50
CA ILE A 82 -2.79 40.47 22.90
C ILE A 82 -1.88 41.59 23.44
N LEU A 83 -0.95 41.28 24.35
CA LEU A 83 -0.03 42.27 24.95
C LEU A 83 0.91 42.92 23.92
N PHE A 84 1.37 42.16 22.93
CA PHE A 84 2.30 42.62 21.89
C PHE A 84 1.63 43.18 20.64
N THR A 85 0.30 43.32 20.62
CA THR A 85 -0.43 44.03 19.57
C THR A 85 -0.76 45.46 20.05
N PRO A 86 0.21 46.41 19.96
CA PRO A 86 0.11 47.76 20.55
C PRO A 86 -0.95 48.65 19.91
N SER A 87 -1.67 48.14 18.91
CA SER A 87 -2.73 48.82 18.17
C SER A 87 -4.14 48.39 18.55
N ILE A 88 -4.32 47.42 19.48
CA ILE A 88 -5.67 47.06 19.97
C ILE A 88 -6.30 48.23 20.72
N ILE A 89 -5.47 49.02 21.41
CA ILE A 89 -5.87 50.24 22.11
C ILE A 89 -4.83 51.30 21.76
N ARG A 90 -4.91 51.86 20.55
CA ARG A 90 -4.13 53.06 20.24
C ARG A 90 -5.02 54.25 20.61
N PRO A 91 -4.80 54.92 21.75
CA PRO A 91 -5.39 56.23 21.93
C PRO A 91 -4.88 57.09 20.79
N SER A 92 -5.79 57.55 19.93
CA SER A 92 -5.45 58.50 18.88
C SER A 92 -5.01 59.78 19.60
N ILE A 93 -3.70 59.97 19.77
CA ILE A 93 -3.17 61.24 20.23
C ILE A 93 -3.40 62.19 19.05
N CYS A 94 -4.53 62.90 19.11
CA CYS A 94 -4.81 64.03 18.25
C CYS A 94 -3.65 65.01 18.44
N GLY A 95 -2.75 65.06 17.45
CA GLY A 95 -1.87 66.21 17.32
C GLY A 95 -2.75 67.46 17.24
N PRO A 96 -2.41 68.57 17.92
CA PRO A 96 -3.17 69.80 17.85
C PRO A 96 -3.09 70.36 16.43
N GLY A 97 -4.01 69.92 15.57
CA GLY A 97 -4.28 70.54 14.28
C GLY A 97 -5.05 71.84 14.51
N PRO A 98 -4.72 72.95 13.84
CA PRO A 98 -5.30 74.27 14.10
C PRO A 98 -6.75 74.45 13.62
N TYR A 99 -7.42 73.40 13.15
CA TYR A 99 -8.79 73.47 12.66
C TYR A 99 -9.70 72.51 13.44
N PRO A 100 -10.73 73.02 14.15
CA PRO A 100 -11.73 72.20 14.80
C PRO A 100 -12.68 71.66 13.74
N THR A 101 -12.33 70.52 13.13
CA THR A 101 -13.30 69.70 12.39
C THR A 101 -13.86 68.64 13.32
N ASP A 102 -15.14 68.76 13.59
CA ASP A 102 -16.01 68.00 14.51
C ASP A 102 -16.25 66.54 14.06
N SER A 103 -15.24 65.85 13.52
CA SER A 103 -15.35 64.41 13.27
C SER A 103 -14.93 63.67 14.54
N CYS A 104 -15.93 63.27 15.34
CA CYS A 104 -15.79 62.25 16.38
C CYS A 104 -15.19 60.99 15.74
N TYR A 105 -13.87 60.85 15.80
CA TYR A 105 -13.21 59.60 15.42
C TYR A 105 -13.53 58.59 16.51
N GLU A 106 -14.48 57.70 16.24
CA GLU A 106 -14.69 56.50 17.05
C GLU A 106 -13.37 55.73 17.12
N GLU A 107 -12.91 55.43 18.33
CA GLU A 107 -11.86 54.45 18.58
C GLU A 107 -12.38 53.07 18.13
N GLY A 108 -12.27 52.80 16.83
CA GLY A 108 -12.66 51.55 16.22
C GLY A 108 -11.74 50.44 16.70
N PHE A 109 -12.26 49.57 17.56
CA PHE A 109 -11.62 48.31 17.92
C PHE A 109 -11.41 47.47 16.65
N ASP A 110 -10.15 47.21 16.28
CA ASP A 110 -9.82 46.39 15.12
C ASP A 110 -10.06 44.90 15.45
N VAL A 111 -11.31 44.49 15.26
CA VAL A 111 -11.78 43.11 15.52
C VAL A 111 -10.90 42.08 14.80
N GLY A 112 -10.38 42.39 13.61
CA GLY A 112 -9.55 41.49 12.82
C GLY A 112 -8.27 41.10 13.55
N LYS A 113 -7.53 42.09 14.07
CA LYS A 113 -6.27 41.83 14.81
C LYS A 113 -6.48 41.04 16.09
N VAL A 114 -7.60 41.28 16.77
CA VAL A 114 -7.95 40.54 18.00
C VAL A 114 -8.37 39.11 17.68
N CYS A 115 -9.15 38.93 16.61
CA CYS A 115 -9.46 37.60 16.09
C CYS A 115 -8.18 36.85 15.74
N ASP A 116 -7.19 37.46 15.08
CA ASP A 116 -5.93 36.79 14.73
C ASP A 116 -5.09 36.40 15.94
N ALA A 117 -4.97 37.32 16.91
CA ALA A 117 -4.22 37.09 18.15
C ALA A 117 -4.76 35.89 18.95
N ILE A 118 -6.06 35.62 18.84
CA ILE A 118 -6.78 34.56 19.56
C ILE A 118 -6.91 33.29 18.73
N LEU A 119 -7.42 33.40 17.51
CA LEU A 119 -7.83 32.28 16.66
C LEU A 119 -6.63 31.42 16.26
N ARG A 120 -5.50 32.03 15.91
CA ARG A 120 -4.33 31.26 15.43
C ARG A 120 -3.71 30.38 16.52
N PRO A 121 -3.42 30.86 17.75
CA PRO A 121 -2.99 30.00 18.84
C PRO A 121 -4.04 28.95 19.23
N LEU A 122 -5.34 29.28 19.15
CA LEU A 122 -6.40 28.32 19.42
C LEU A 122 -6.42 27.19 18.39
N VAL A 123 -6.29 27.48 17.10
CA VAL A 123 -6.35 26.45 16.05
C VAL A 123 -5.10 25.58 16.07
N THR A 124 -3.90 26.16 16.17
CA THR A 124 -2.64 25.40 16.28
C THR A 124 -2.58 24.60 17.59
N GLY A 125 -3.02 25.21 18.70
CA GLY A 125 -3.18 24.53 19.99
C GLY A 125 -4.19 23.39 19.92
N PHE A 126 -5.32 23.57 19.25
CA PHE A 126 -6.31 22.52 19.03
C PHE A 126 -5.74 21.38 18.18
N GLY A 127 -4.99 21.69 17.12
CA GLY A 127 -4.33 20.67 16.30
C GLY A 127 -3.35 19.81 17.11
N LEU A 128 -2.50 20.44 17.91
CA LEU A 128 -1.62 19.73 18.86
C LEU A 128 -2.43 18.94 19.90
N TYR A 129 -3.54 19.49 20.37
CA TYR A 129 -4.40 18.84 21.36
C TYR A 129 -4.99 17.56 20.80
N VAL A 130 -5.47 17.57 19.55
CA VAL A 130 -6.00 16.37 18.89
C VAL A 130 -4.93 15.27 18.86
N PHE A 131 -3.68 15.63 18.55
CA PHE A 131 -2.56 14.68 18.57
C PHE A 131 -2.27 14.13 19.97
N ILE A 132 -2.17 15.00 20.98
CA ILE A 132 -1.91 14.59 22.36
C ILE A 132 -3.07 13.75 22.92
N HIS A 133 -4.30 14.16 22.63
CA HIS A 133 -5.51 13.49 23.10
C HIS A 133 -5.64 12.09 22.51
N ARG A 134 -5.31 11.93 21.23
CA ARG A 134 -5.39 10.68 20.47
C ARG A 134 -4.03 9.97 20.34
N MET A 135 -3.10 10.17 21.27
CA MET A 135 -1.79 9.51 21.23
C MET A 135 -1.88 7.98 21.30
N ASP A 136 -2.98 7.41 21.78
CA ASP A 136 -3.29 5.97 21.66
C ASP A 136 -3.30 5.49 20.20
N ARG A 137 -3.68 6.35 19.25
CA ARG A 137 -3.65 6.06 17.81
C ARG A 137 -2.31 6.37 17.16
N PHE A 138 -1.45 7.09 17.86
CA PHE A 138 -0.15 7.50 17.35
C PHE A 138 0.83 6.33 17.40
N SER A 139 1.04 5.69 16.26
CA SER A 139 2.17 4.77 16.10
C SER A 139 3.47 5.53 15.80
N VAL A 140 4.48 5.37 16.66
CA VAL A 140 5.85 5.88 16.42
C VAL A 140 6.48 5.21 15.20
N ASN A 141 6.08 3.99 14.85
CA ASN A 141 6.63 3.29 13.68
C ASN A 141 5.98 3.76 12.37
N ASN A 142 4.84 4.44 12.44
CA ASN A 142 4.19 5.00 11.27
C ASN A 142 4.81 6.34 10.87
N HIS A 143 5.48 6.35 9.71
CA HIS A 143 6.07 7.57 9.15
C HIS A 143 5.05 8.70 8.96
N LEU A 144 3.82 8.40 8.54
CA LEU A 144 2.78 9.42 8.33
C LEU A 144 2.48 10.17 9.63
N HIS A 145 2.35 9.46 10.75
CA HIS A 145 2.09 10.08 12.05
C HIS A 145 3.25 10.95 12.53
N LYS A 146 4.49 10.44 12.44
CA LYS A 146 5.71 11.21 12.76
C LYS A 146 5.76 12.54 11.99
N TRP A 147 5.54 12.47 10.68
CA TRP A 147 5.56 13.66 9.84
C TRP A 147 4.40 14.60 10.11
N SER A 148 3.20 14.07 10.39
CA SER A 148 2.05 14.90 10.78
C SER A 148 2.29 15.68 12.07
N LEU A 149 2.87 15.04 13.08
CA LEU A 149 3.25 15.69 14.33
C LEU A 149 4.32 16.75 14.08
N PHE A 150 5.33 16.43 13.28
CA PHE A 150 6.37 17.40 12.90
C PHE A 150 5.77 18.62 12.20
N THR A 151 4.88 18.43 11.23
CA THR A 151 4.20 19.53 10.53
C THR A 151 3.36 20.37 11.48
N LEU A 152 2.62 19.77 12.41
CA LEU A 152 1.87 20.52 13.41
C LEU A 152 2.79 21.32 14.35
N CYS A 153 3.91 20.76 14.77
CA CYS A 153 4.91 21.48 15.55
C CYS A 153 5.47 22.66 14.77
N CYS A 154 5.76 22.49 13.46
CA CYS A 154 6.18 23.58 12.57
C CYS A 154 5.11 24.67 12.45
N LEU A 155 3.83 24.29 12.27
CA LEU A 155 2.71 25.22 12.19
C LEU A 155 2.45 25.96 13.51
N ALA A 156 2.77 25.32 14.64
CA ALA A 156 2.65 25.91 15.97
C ALA A 156 3.84 26.82 16.32
N LEU A 157 4.87 26.96 15.49
CA LEU A 157 5.94 27.92 15.78
C LEU A 157 5.39 29.36 15.79
N PRO A 158 5.84 30.23 16.72
CA PRO A 158 5.31 31.59 16.87
C PRO A 158 5.80 32.57 15.79
N LEU A 159 6.23 32.09 14.63
CA LEU A 159 6.94 32.90 13.63
C LEU A 159 6.10 34.08 13.10
N CYS A 160 4.77 33.99 13.18
CA CYS A 160 3.84 35.02 12.72
C CYS A 160 3.07 35.69 13.88
N ASP A 161 3.49 35.48 15.13
CA ASP A 161 2.90 36.15 16.29
C ASP A 161 3.39 37.61 16.38
N GLY A 162 2.52 38.53 16.82
CA GLY A 162 2.89 39.95 16.96
C GLY A 162 4.08 40.19 17.90
N SER A 163 4.34 39.25 18.83
CA SER A 163 5.52 39.27 19.69
C SER A 163 6.82 38.99 18.93
N MET A 164 6.79 38.09 17.93
CA MET A 164 7.95 37.74 17.12
C MET A 164 8.16 38.73 15.97
N GLU A 165 7.09 39.36 15.48
CA GLU A 165 7.16 40.41 14.46
C GLU A 165 8.09 41.54 14.88
N ARG A 166 8.03 42.03 16.12
CA ARG A 166 8.96 43.08 16.59
C ARG A 166 10.41 42.62 16.62
N LEU A 167 10.66 41.38 17.06
CA LEU A 167 12.00 40.82 17.14
C LEU A 167 12.60 40.60 15.75
N LEU A 168 11.78 40.12 14.80
CA LEU A 168 12.21 39.85 13.44
C LEU A 168 12.26 41.15 12.59
N TYR A 169 11.48 42.17 12.93
CA TYR A 169 11.53 43.49 12.27
C TYR A 169 12.88 44.16 12.54
N LEU A 170 13.40 43.99 13.76
CA LEU A 170 14.75 44.43 14.13
C LEU A 170 15.85 43.77 13.28
N THR A 171 15.62 42.55 12.77
CA THR A 171 16.62 41.81 11.98
C THR A 171 16.46 41.99 10.47
N ARG A 172 15.43 42.68 9.97
CA ARG A 172 15.09 42.80 8.51
C ARG A 172 15.03 41.45 7.76
N THR A 173 14.79 40.34 8.47
CA THR A 173 14.78 38.99 7.90
C THR A 173 13.41 38.31 7.91
N ILE A 174 12.35 39.00 8.35
CA ILE A 174 10.97 38.46 8.42
C ILE A 174 10.58 37.76 7.13
N ASP A 175 10.71 38.47 6.01
CA ASP A 175 10.14 38.03 4.73
C ASP A 175 10.73 36.69 4.29
N LYS A 176 12.05 36.51 4.49
CA LYS A 176 12.75 35.28 4.13
C LYS A 176 12.41 34.12 5.07
N VAL A 177 12.28 34.40 6.37
CA VAL A 177 11.94 33.37 7.36
C VAL A 177 10.50 32.91 7.20
N MET A 178 9.57 33.84 6.97
CA MET A 178 8.17 33.53 6.71
C MET A 178 8.01 32.75 5.40
N LEU A 179 8.64 33.19 4.32
CA LEU A 179 8.65 32.45 3.05
C LEU A 179 9.21 31.03 3.21
N LEU A 180 10.34 30.88 3.91
CA LEU A 180 10.94 29.56 4.15
C LEU A 180 10.01 28.65 4.96
N TRP A 181 9.33 29.21 5.96
CA TRP A 181 8.37 28.48 6.78
C TRP A 181 7.13 28.06 5.97
N GLU A 182 6.60 28.94 5.13
CA GLU A 182 5.45 28.67 4.26
C GLU A 182 5.77 27.53 3.27
N VAL A 183 6.94 27.61 2.63
CA VAL A 183 7.45 26.60 1.71
C VAL A 183 7.64 25.27 2.43
N LEU A 184 8.23 25.29 3.63
CA LEU A 184 8.44 24.09 4.43
C LEU A 184 7.12 23.40 4.78
N CYS A 185 6.11 24.15 5.24
CA CYS A 185 4.81 23.59 5.61
C CYS A 185 4.11 22.95 4.40
N ASN A 186 4.13 23.62 3.24
CA ASN A 186 3.57 23.08 2.00
C ASN A 186 4.32 21.82 1.52
N VAL A 187 5.65 21.80 1.55
CA VAL A 187 6.46 20.63 1.20
C VAL A 187 6.14 19.44 2.11
N LEU A 188 5.99 19.68 3.42
CA LEU A 188 5.61 18.64 4.37
C LEU A 188 4.23 18.07 4.07
N GLN A 189 3.23 18.90 3.73
CA GLN A 189 1.89 18.43 3.37
C GLN A 189 1.89 17.60 2.07
N VAL A 190 2.63 18.03 1.06
CA VAL A 190 2.83 17.27 -0.18
C VAL A 190 3.46 15.92 0.14
N TYR A 191 4.49 15.89 0.98
CA TYR A 191 5.16 14.66 1.39
C TYR A 191 4.25 13.71 2.17
N MET A 192 3.45 14.22 3.10
CA MET A 192 2.44 13.43 3.81
C MET A 192 1.43 12.81 2.84
N THR A 193 1.00 13.56 1.84
CA THR A 193 0.10 13.04 0.80
C THR A 193 0.76 11.95 -0.03
N ILE A 194 2.06 12.07 -0.35
CA ILE A 194 2.85 10.99 -0.99
C ILE A 194 2.86 9.73 -0.13
N LEU A 195 3.08 9.84 1.18
CA LEU A 195 3.05 8.69 2.09
C LEU A 195 1.66 8.04 2.11
N LYS A 196 0.60 8.85 2.12
CA LYS A 196 -0.79 8.36 2.06
C LYS A 196 -1.08 7.61 0.76
N LEU A 197 -0.62 8.14 -0.38
CA LEU A 197 -0.76 7.44 -1.67
C LEU A 197 0.00 6.11 -1.70
N ARG A 198 1.18 6.01 -1.07
CA ARG A 198 1.90 4.73 -0.94
C ARG A 198 1.11 3.73 -0.11
N ALA A 199 0.52 4.17 1.01
CA ALA A 199 -0.31 3.32 1.86
C ALA A 199 -1.56 2.80 1.14
N LEU A 200 -2.10 3.58 0.20
CA LEU A 200 -3.21 3.17 -0.67
C LEU A 200 -2.78 2.22 -1.82
N GLY A 201 -1.50 1.84 -1.92
CA GLY A 201 -0.97 1.00 -3.00
C GLY A 201 -0.64 1.75 -4.31
N TRP A 202 -0.75 3.08 -4.34
CA TRP A 202 -0.47 3.91 -5.53
C TRP A 202 1.03 4.22 -5.69
N HIS A 203 1.87 3.19 -5.63
CA HIS A 203 3.33 3.36 -5.57
C HIS A 203 3.93 4.12 -6.77
N ARG A 204 3.41 3.89 -7.99
CA ARG A 204 3.88 4.57 -9.21
C ARG A 204 3.59 6.07 -9.15
N THR A 205 2.36 6.43 -8.82
CA THR A 205 1.93 7.83 -8.67
C THR A 205 2.71 8.52 -7.55
N ALA A 206 2.85 7.87 -6.40
CA ALA A 206 3.62 8.42 -5.29
C ALA A 206 5.10 8.62 -5.63
N ARG A 207 5.70 7.72 -6.43
CA ARG A 207 7.09 7.88 -6.92
C ARG A 207 7.20 9.05 -7.89
N CYS A 208 6.25 9.20 -8.82
CA CYS A 208 6.19 10.33 -9.74
C CYS A 208 6.09 11.66 -8.98
N CYS A 209 5.15 11.79 -8.03
CA CYS A 209 5.02 12.96 -7.17
C CYS A 209 6.33 13.25 -6.41
N SER A 210 6.99 12.22 -5.86
CA SER A 210 8.25 12.40 -5.14
C SER A 210 9.38 12.95 -6.01
N ILE A 211 9.47 12.52 -7.27
CA ILE A 211 10.49 13.01 -8.22
C ILE A 211 10.19 14.46 -8.59
N LEU A 212 8.93 14.76 -8.94
CA LEU A 212 8.51 16.13 -9.30
C LEU A 212 8.67 17.11 -8.12
N SER A 213 8.36 16.69 -6.89
CA SER A 213 8.60 17.51 -5.69
C SER A 213 10.09 17.78 -5.47
N ALA A 214 10.96 16.77 -5.69
CA ALA A 214 12.39 16.96 -5.56
C ALA A 214 12.92 17.96 -6.61
N ILE A 215 12.48 17.85 -7.87
CA ILE A 215 12.80 18.81 -8.93
C ILE A 215 12.35 20.22 -8.51
N GLY A 216 11.09 20.37 -8.10
CA GLY A 216 10.54 21.66 -7.65
C GLY A 216 11.37 22.29 -6.53
N VAL A 217 11.69 21.53 -5.47
CA VAL A 217 12.51 22.03 -4.34
C VAL A 217 13.92 22.40 -4.79
N CYS A 218 14.56 21.60 -5.64
CA CYS A 218 15.89 21.91 -6.18
C CYS A 218 15.89 23.17 -7.07
N SER A 219 14.78 23.51 -7.70
CA SER A 219 14.63 24.73 -8.53
C SER A 219 14.39 26.01 -7.72
N ILE A 220 14.08 25.93 -6.42
CA ILE A 220 13.83 27.12 -5.57
C ILE A 220 15.07 27.99 -5.46
N TYR A 221 16.23 27.40 -5.14
CA TYR A 221 17.45 28.18 -4.91
C TYR A 221 17.93 28.92 -6.18
N PRO A 222 18.04 28.27 -7.36
CA PRO A 222 18.35 28.96 -8.61
C PRO A 222 17.33 30.06 -8.97
N GLY A 223 16.04 29.80 -8.74
CA GLY A 223 14.97 30.77 -9.00
C GLY A 223 15.05 32.04 -8.13
N LEU A 224 15.61 31.93 -6.92
CA LEU A 224 15.81 33.07 -6.03
C LEU A 224 17.08 33.88 -6.34
N VAL A 225 18.08 33.29 -7.01
CA VAL A 225 19.43 33.86 -7.12
C VAL A 225 19.82 34.23 -8.56
N VAL A 226 19.40 33.46 -9.56
CA VAL A 226 19.99 33.50 -10.91
C VAL A 226 19.03 34.04 -11.96
N ASP A 227 17.82 33.47 -12.08
CA ASP A 227 16.89 33.79 -13.17
C ASP A 227 15.44 33.40 -12.84
N GLY A 228 14.47 34.18 -13.34
CA GLY A 228 13.04 33.96 -13.14
C GLY A 228 12.51 32.70 -13.82
N ASP A 229 13.22 32.15 -14.82
CA ASP A 229 12.80 30.94 -15.53
C ASP A 229 12.72 29.70 -14.63
N TYR A 230 13.65 29.56 -13.67
CA TYR A 230 13.63 28.46 -12.70
C TYR A 230 12.45 28.56 -11.72
N PHE A 231 11.96 29.76 -11.48
CA PHE A 231 10.76 29.98 -10.66
C PHE A 231 9.52 29.37 -11.33
N TYR A 232 9.36 29.54 -12.66
CA TYR A 232 8.26 28.90 -13.40
C TYR A 232 8.36 27.37 -13.40
N VAL A 233 9.57 26.80 -13.49
CA VAL A 233 9.77 25.35 -13.37
C VAL A 233 9.36 24.85 -12.00
N CYS A 234 9.76 25.56 -10.93
CA CYS A 234 9.36 25.24 -9.57
C CYS A 234 7.83 25.25 -9.42
N LEU A 235 7.17 26.34 -9.87
CA LEU A 235 5.71 26.45 -9.84
C LEU A 235 5.03 25.33 -10.63
N GLY A 236 5.47 25.09 -11.86
CA GLY A 236 4.93 24.04 -12.73
C GLY A 236 5.02 22.65 -12.10
N CYS A 237 6.16 22.32 -11.49
CA CYS A 237 6.33 21.05 -10.76
C CYS A 237 5.38 20.97 -9.56
N CYS A 238 5.28 22.01 -8.74
CA CYS A 238 4.40 22.05 -7.57
C CYS A 238 2.93 21.87 -7.94
N PHE A 239 2.41 22.64 -8.92
CA PHE A 239 1.03 22.50 -9.37
C PHE A 239 0.74 21.15 -10.02
N THR A 240 1.71 20.60 -10.78
CA THR A 240 1.57 19.25 -11.36
C THR A 240 1.47 18.19 -10.27
N VAL A 241 2.31 18.26 -9.22
CA VAL A 241 2.24 17.33 -8.08
C VAL A 241 0.89 17.41 -7.39
N VAL A 242 0.43 18.62 -7.07
CA VAL A 242 -0.86 18.87 -6.42
C VAL A 242 -2.02 18.32 -7.26
N GLY A 243 -2.01 18.56 -8.58
CA GLY A 243 -3.00 18.03 -9.50
C GLY A 243 -3.04 16.51 -9.55
N ILE A 244 -1.87 15.87 -9.67
CA ILE A 244 -1.74 14.40 -9.66
C ILE A 244 -2.24 13.81 -8.33
N GLN A 245 -1.88 14.42 -7.20
CA GLN A 245 -2.31 13.97 -5.87
C GLN A 245 -3.82 14.09 -5.69
N CYS A 246 -4.42 15.22 -6.05
CA CYS A 246 -5.86 15.42 -6.02
C CYS A 246 -6.59 14.38 -6.88
N TRP A 247 -6.15 14.20 -8.13
CA TRP A 247 -6.73 13.20 -9.03
C TRP A 247 -6.65 11.77 -8.46
N ALA A 248 -5.50 11.39 -7.94
CA ALA A 248 -5.28 10.05 -7.37
C ALA A 248 -6.17 9.81 -6.13
N LEU A 249 -6.27 10.79 -5.23
CA LEU A 249 -7.13 10.70 -4.05
C LEU A 249 -8.61 10.63 -4.43
N CYS A 250 -9.09 11.47 -5.37
CA CYS A 250 -10.45 11.41 -5.89
C CYS A 250 -10.76 10.04 -6.51
N ARG A 251 -9.82 9.46 -7.26
CA ARG A 251 -10.00 8.15 -7.88
C ARG A 251 -10.01 7.02 -6.85
N ALA A 252 -9.16 7.08 -5.83
CA ALA A 252 -9.19 6.15 -4.70
C ALA A 252 -10.53 6.25 -3.94
N ALA A 253 -10.98 7.47 -3.65
CA ALA A 253 -12.26 7.72 -2.98
C ALA A 253 -13.47 7.23 -3.80
N SER A 254 -13.46 7.45 -5.12
CA SER A 254 -14.54 7.00 -6.01
C SER A 254 -14.65 5.46 -5.99
N ARG A 255 -13.52 4.76 -6.07
CA ARG A 255 -13.48 3.29 -6.00
C ARG A 255 -13.97 2.79 -4.63
N ALA A 256 -13.50 3.41 -3.56
CA ALA A 256 -13.93 3.14 -2.20
C ALA A 256 -15.45 3.25 -2.04
N MET A 257 -16.06 4.34 -2.55
CA MET A 257 -17.51 4.54 -2.46
C MET A 257 -18.32 3.49 -3.22
N VAL A 258 -17.86 3.07 -4.41
CA VAL A 258 -18.56 2.03 -5.19
C VAL A 258 -18.57 0.69 -4.43
N GLN A 259 -17.50 0.41 -3.69
CA GLN A 259 -17.31 -0.84 -2.96
C GLN A 259 -17.93 -0.83 -1.56
N ALA A 260 -18.19 0.35 -0.98
CA ALA A 260 -18.71 0.52 0.39
C ALA A 260 -20.18 0.10 0.59
N ARG A 261 -20.79 -0.72 -0.29
CA ARG A 261 -22.22 -1.10 -0.17
C ARG A 261 -22.45 -1.89 1.13
N GLY A 262 -22.91 -1.18 2.16
CA GLY A 262 -23.23 -1.71 3.49
C GLY A 262 -22.13 -1.53 4.55
N ASP A 263 -20.99 -0.93 4.21
CA ASP A 263 -19.90 -0.66 5.16
C ASP A 263 -19.72 0.85 5.39
N GLU A 264 -20.30 1.36 6.49
CA GLU A 264 -20.23 2.77 6.86
C GLU A 264 -18.79 3.26 7.10
N ALA A 265 -17.87 2.39 7.54
CA ALA A 265 -16.49 2.78 7.83
C ALA A 265 -15.70 3.03 6.54
N VAL A 266 -15.91 2.18 5.52
CA VAL A 266 -15.33 2.37 4.19
C VAL A 266 -15.89 3.63 3.53
N TRP A 267 -17.21 3.87 3.68
CA TRP A 267 -17.85 5.08 3.16
C TRP A 267 -17.27 6.35 3.79
N TRP A 268 -17.15 6.40 5.12
CA TRP A 268 -16.54 7.55 5.81
C TRP A 268 -15.09 7.77 5.40
N THR A 269 -14.33 6.70 5.22
CA THR A 269 -12.94 6.78 4.73
C THR A 269 -12.89 7.37 3.32
N ALA A 270 -13.81 6.99 2.44
CA ALA A 270 -13.93 7.57 1.11
C ALA A 270 -14.26 9.08 1.17
N CYS A 271 -15.18 9.51 2.03
CA CYS A 271 -15.47 10.92 2.25
C CYS A 271 -14.24 11.70 2.74
N LEU A 272 -13.45 11.14 3.66
CA LEU A 272 -12.21 11.76 4.13
C LEU A 272 -11.15 11.83 3.03
N LEU A 273 -11.10 10.86 2.10
CA LEU A 273 -10.22 10.92 0.94
C LEU A 273 -10.64 12.02 -0.04
N TYR A 274 -11.93 12.25 -0.26
CA TYR A 274 -12.42 13.40 -1.04
C TYR A 274 -12.10 14.72 -0.35
N ALA A 275 -12.34 14.82 0.96
CA ALA A 275 -11.96 16.00 1.72
C ALA A 275 -10.46 16.29 1.53
N ASN A 276 -9.59 15.29 1.69
CA ASN A 276 -8.17 15.45 1.41
C ASN A 276 -7.88 15.87 -0.03
N ALA A 277 -8.56 15.29 -1.02
CA ALA A 277 -8.38 15.67 -2.41
C ALA A 277 -8.72 17.15 -2.67
N CYS A 278 -9.70 17.70 -1.97
CA CYS A 278 -10.04 19.13 -2.02
C CYS A 278 -9.04 20.00 -1.24
N MET A 279 -8.54 19.51 -0.10
CA MET A 279 -7.60 20.24 0.76
C MET A 279 -6.21 20.36 0.14
N VAL A 280 -5.73 19.33 -0.57
CA VAL A 280 -4.41 19.29 -1.22
C VAL A 280 -4.16 20.47 -2.17
N PRO A 281 -5.09 20.88 -3.06
CA PRO A 281 -4.91 22.08 -3.88
C PRO A 281 -5.23 23.38 -3.15
N LEU A 282 -6.20 23.37 -2.24
CA LEU A 282 -6.66 24.59 -1.58
C LEU A 282 -5.62 25.16 -0.60
N GLY A 283 -4.85 24.31 0.08
CA GLY A 283 -3.78 24.75 0.99
C GLY A 283 -2.72 25.60 0.27
N PRO A 284 -1.99 25.04 -0.71
CA PRO A 284 -1.02 25.80 -1.50
C PRO A 284 -1.63 27.03 -2.17
N ALA A 285 -2.88 26.96 -2.68
CA ALA A 285 -3.54 28.11 -3.29
C ALA A 285 -3.74 29.27 -2.31
N LEU A 286 -4.15 28.99 -1.06
CA LEU A 286 -4.28 29.99 -0.01
C LEU A 286 -2.92 30.55 0.41
N SER A 287 -1.90 29.70 0.56
CA SER A 287 -0.53 30.14 0.87
C SER A 287 0.03 31.03 -0.23
N PHE A 288 -0.20 30.69 -1.50
CA PHE A 288 0.18 31.51 -2.65
C PHE A 288 -0.54 32.85 -2.66
N PHE A 289 -1.85 32.86 -2.41
CA PHE A 289 -2.63 34.09 -2.32
C PHE A 289 -2.10 35.01 -1.20
N GLY A 290 -1.89 34.45 0.00
CA GLY A 290 -1.30 35.18 1.12
C GLY A 290 0.10 35.72 0.81
N PHE A 291 0.94 34.94 0.12
CA PHE A 291 2.27 35.36 -0.31
C PHE A 291 2.24 36.48 -1.36
N PHE A 292 1.35 36.41 -2.36
CA PHE A 292 1.23 37.45 -3.39
C PHE A 292 0.74 38.77 -2.81
N GLU A 293 -0.26 38.72 -1.94
CA GLU A 293 -0.73 39.91 -1.23
C GLU A 293 0.39 40.49 -0.34
N PHE A 294 1.26 39.63 0.23
CA PHE A 294 2.39 40.06 1.07
C PHE A 294 3.45 40.79 0.26
N LEU A 295 3.81 40.23 -0.90
CA LEU A 295 4.76 40.87 -1.82
C LEU A 295 4.28 42.20 -2.37
N ARG A 296 2.96 42.42 -2.45
CA ARG A 296 2.39 43.68 -2.93
C ARG A 296 2.55 44.85 -1.96
N ALA A 297 3.14 44.63 -0.77
CA ALA A 297 3.34 45.63 0.28
C ALA A 297 2.04 46.36 0.69
N LEU A 298 0.89 45.75 0.38
CA LEU A 298 -0.39 46.12 0.96
C LEU A 298 -0.38 45.53 2.36
N ASP A 299 -0.71 46.33 3.38
CA ASP A 299 -0.86 45.87 4.77
C ASP A 299 -1.67 44.58 4.78
N LEU A 300 -0.96 43.44 4.83
CA LEU A 300 -1.60 42.16 4.59
C LEU A 300 -2.63 41.99 5.70
N PRO A 301 -3.90 41.71 5.38
CA PRO A 301 -4.86 41.37 6.41
C PRO A 301 -4.31 40.13 7.11
N ARG A 302 -3.88 40.29 8.36
CA ARG A 302 -3.34 39.20 9.20
C ARG A 302 -4.31 38.01 9.28
N THR A 303 -5.59 38.29 9.00
CA THR A 303 -6.68 37.36 8.83
C THR A 303 -6.43 36.33 7.73
N VAL A 304 -5.79 36.70 6.61
CA VAL A 304 -5.47 35.77 5.51
C VAL A 304 -4.46 34.71 5.95
N VAL A 305 -3.40 35.12 6.66
CA VAL A 305 -2.40 34.17 7.21
C VAL A 305 -3.02 33.29 8.28
N THR A 306 -3.93 33.82 9.10
CA THR A 306 -4.65 33.02 10.10
C THR A 306 -5.56 31.99 9.44
N VAL A 307 -6.27 32.37 8.38
CA VAL A 307 -7.12 31.45 7.60
C VAL A 307 -6.26 30.37 6.95
N ASP A 308 -5.14 30.73 6.33
CA ASP A 308 -4.20 29.78 5.74
C ASP A 308 -3.67 28.79 6.79
N VAL A 309 -3.12 29.27 7.92
CA VAL A 309 -2.66 28.40 9.03
C VAL A 309 -3.78 27.47 9.50
N SER A 310 -4.99 27.99 9.63
CA SER A 310 -6.13 27.19 10.10
C SER A 310 -6.45 26.07 9.12
N PHE A 311 -6.40 26.38 7.83
CA PHE A 311 -6.60 25.41 6.76
C PHE A 311 -5.48 24.37 6.71
N GLN A 312 -4.22 24.79 6.86
CA GLN A 312 -3.06 23.92 6.93
C GLN A 312 -3.13 22.97 8.13
N VAL A 313 -3.48 23.47 9.31
CA VAL A 313 -3.69 22.64 10.51
C VAL A 313 -4.79 21.61 10.24
N PHE A 314 -5.94 22.03 9.72
CA PHE A 314 -7.03 21.11 9.40
C PHE A 314 -6.58 20.05 8.39
N ASN A 315 -5.89 20.44 7.33
CA ASN A 315 -5.35 19.52 6.31
C ASN A 315 -4.43 18.46 6.94
N VAL A 316 -3.52 18.86 7.82
CA VAL A 316 -2.61 17.92 8.49
C VAL A 316 -3.38 16.92 9.36
N ILE A 317 -4.42 17.35 10.07
CA ILE A 317 -5.23 16.46 10.90
C ILE A 317 -6.04 15.48 10.03
N VAL A 318 -6.59 15.90 8.90
CA VAL A 318 -7.34 14.99 7.98
C VAL A 318 -6.38 14.06 7.22
N LEU A 319 -5.21 14.54 6.81
CA LEU A 319 -4.18 13.73 6.17
C LEU A 319 -3.62 12.65 7.10
N SER A 320 -3.39 12.98 8.37
CA SER A 320 -2.82 12.07 9.37
C SER A 320 -3.69 10.85 9.70
N GLY A 321 -4.98 10.89 9.34
CA GLY A 321 -5.94 9.83 9.67
C GLY A 321 -6.39 9.85 11.14
N MET A 322 -6.10 10.94 11.86
CA MET A 322 -6.46 11.08 13.26
C MET A 322 -7.90 11.62 13.48
N VAL A 323 -8.54 12.15 12.45
CA VAL A 323 -9.97 12.53 12.46
C VAL A 323 -10.85 11.30 12.23
N GLY A 324 -11.81 11.07 13.11
CA GLY A 324 -12.79 9.99 13.00
C GLY A 324 -13.12 9.34 14.35
N SER A 325 -14.35 8.82 14.50
CA SER A 325 -14.75 8.00 15.65
C SER A 325 -13.94 6.70 15.69
N THR A 326 -13.70 6.10 14.53
CA THR A 326 -12.78 4.99 14.30
C THR A 326 -11.38 5.50 13.93
N PRO A 327 -10.30 4.89 14.46
CA PRO A 327 -8.97 5.14 13.90
C PRO A 327 -9.01 4.78 12.42
N MET A 328 -8.43 5.63 11.56
CA MET A 328 -8.25 5.28 10.14
C MET A 328 -7.24 4.13 10.12
N ASN A 329 -7.73 2.90 10.27
CA ASN A 329 -6.89 1.72 10.38
C ASN A 329 -6.13 1.57 9.06
N LEU A 330 -4.80 1.40 9.15
CA LEU A 330 -3.96 1.12 8.00
C LEU A 330 -4.48 -0.11 7.25
N GLU A 331 -5.12 -1.04 7.98
CA GLU A 331 -5.83 -2.19 7.45
C GLU A 331 -7.09 -1.83 6.67
N THR A 332 -7.85 -0.78 7.01
CA THR A 332 -8.98 -0.31 6.18
C THR A 332 -8.46 0.35 4.89
N LEU A 333 -7.34 1.09 4.98
CA LEU A 333 -6.65 1.62 3.80
C LEU A 333 -6.04 0.49 2.95
N GLN A 334 -5.58 -0.58 3.58
CA GLN A 334 -5.04 -1.76 2.92
C GLN A 334 -6.15 -2.63 2.32
N LYS A 335 -7.28 -2.84 3.00
CA LYS A 335 -8.50 -3.41 2.45
C LYS A 335 -8.99 -2.59 1.27
N LEU A 336 -8.93 -1.27 1.34
CA LEU A 336 -9.21 -0.41 0.19
C LEU A 336 -8.19 -0.61 -0.94
N ALA A 337 -6.91 -0.83 -0.63
CA ALA A 337 -5.89 -1.16 -1.62
C ALA A 337 -6.11 -2.56 -2.25
N GLU A 338 -6.53 -3.55 -1.45
CA GLU A 338 -6.85 -4.93 -1.86
C GLU A 338 -8.14 -4.97 -2.68
N LEU A 339 -9.20 -4.30 -2.22
CA LEU A 339 -10.43 -4.10 -2.99
C LEU A 339 -10.16 -3.30 -4.27
N SER A 340 -9.12 -2.46 -4.31
CA SER A 340 -8.72 -1.75 -5.53
C SER A 340 -7.98 -2.62 -6.57
N GLY A 341 -7.81 -3.93 -6.34
CA GLY A 341 -7.45 -4.90 -7.38
C GLY A 341 -6.49 -6.04 -7.01
N PHE A 342 -6.45 -6.48 -5.75
CA PHE A 342 -5.67 -7.63 -5.28
C PHE A 342 -6.39 -8.34 -4.13
N GLY A 343 -7.34 -9.22 -4.44
CA GLY A 343 -7.96 -10.08 -3.43
C GLY A 343 -8.88 -11.12 -4.06
N LEU A 344 -8.50 -12.39 -3.92
CA LEU A 344 -9.24 -13.56 -4.39
C LEU A 344 -10.72 -13.51 -4.02
N ALA A 345 -11.57 -14.01 -4.92
CA ALA A 345 -13.02 -14.09 -4.83
C ALA A 345 -13.51 -14.37 -3.40
N SER A 346 -14.48 -13.55 -2.96
CA SER A 346 -15.07 -13.57 -1.60
C SER A 346 -15.75 -14.89 -1.21
N ALA A 347 -15.86 -15.85 -2.12
CA ALA A 347 -16.31 -17.20 -1.85
C ALA A 347 -15.28 -18.20 -2.42
N ARG A 348 -14.61 -18.94 -1.54
CA ARG A 348 -13.73 -20.04 -1.94
C ARG A 348 -14.56 -21.20 -2.48
N VAL A 349 -14.85 -21.14 -3.77
CA VAL A 349 -15.48 -22.23 -4.50
C VAL A 349 -14.38 -22.95 -5.27
N ALA A 350 -14.17 -24.23 -4.97
CA ALA A 350 -13.29 -25.05 -5.79
C ALA A 350 -13.87 -25.16 -7.20
N PHE A 351 -13.01 -24.97 -8.21
CA PHE A 351 -13.40 -25.04 -9.61
C PHE A 351 -12.48 -26.04 -10.33
N PRO A 352 -12.96 -27.26 -10.65
CA PRO A 352 -12.13 -28.31 -11.26
C PRO A 352 -11.94 -28.13 -12.78
N GLY A 353 -12.43 -27.03 -13.35
CA GLY A 353 -12.60 -26.84 -14.78
C GLY A 353 -13.97 -27.30 -15.28
N HIS A 354 -14.33 -26.87 -16.49
CA HIS A 354 -15.56 -27.24 -17.19
C HIS A 354 -15.30 -27.33 -18.69
N ILE A 355 -15.32 -28.54 -19.24
CA ILE A 355 -15.13 -28.78 -20.69
C ILE A 355 -16.46 -29.22 -21.31
N SER A 356 -17.07 -28.33 -22.08
CA SER A 356 -18.31 -28.63 -22.81
C SER A 356 -18.00 -29.30 -24.15
N ARG A 357 -18.79 -30.31 -24.54
CA ARG A 357 -18.60 -31.00 -25.84
C ARG A 357 -18.96 -30.14 -27.04
N GLY A 358 -19.87 -29.17 -26.86
CA GLY A 358 -20.36 -28.31 -27.93
C GLY A 358 -19.64 -26.98 -28.06
N ALA A 359 -18.77 -26.65 -27.12
CA ALA A 359 -18.00 -25.41 -27.15
C ALA A 359 -16.95 -25.44 -28.27
N ALA A 360 -16.80 -24.32 -28.97
CA ALA A 360 -15.76 -24.14 -30.00
C ALA A 360 -14.45 -23.58 -29.42
N ASP A 361 -14.51 -22.97 -28.23
CA ASP A 361 -13.43 -22.24 -27.59
C ASP A 361 -13.20 -22.74 -26.17
N CYS A 362 -11.95 -22.74 -25.72
CA CYS A 362 -11.57 -23.12 -24.37
C CYS A 362 -10.54 -22.12 -23.79
N VAL A 363 -10.86 -21.48 -22.67
CA VAL A 363 -9.88 -20.68 -21.92
C VAL A 363 -9.02 -21.65 -21.12
N VAL A 364 -7.73 -21.73 -21.47
CA VAL A 364 -6.78 -22.67 -20.85
C VAL A 364 -5.84 -22.01 -19.85
N SER A 365 -5.67 -20.68 -19.91
CA SER A 365 -4.90 -19.95 -18.91
C SER A 365 -5.51 -18.57 -18.67
N PHE A 366 -5.72 -18.24 -17.40
CA PHE A 366 -6.37 -17.00 -16.99
C PHE A 366 -5.65 -16.34 -15.80
N PRO A 367 -5.47 -15.01 -15.80
CA PRO A 367 -4.78 -14.31 -14.73
C PRO A 367 -5.65 -14.20 -13.48
N GLY A 368 -5.32 -14.95 -12.43
CA GLY A 368 -6.08 -15.01 -11.16
C GLY A 368 -6.22 -13.67 -10.42
N LYS A 369 -5.51 -12.61 -10.83
CA LYS A 369 -5.70 -11.24 -10.31
C LYS A 369 -7.10 -10.67 -10.64
N TYR A 370 -7.75 -11.13 -11.70
CA TYR A 370 -9.03 -10.61 -12.16
C TYR A 370 -10.19 -11.53 -11.75
N SER A 371 -10.36 -11.71 -10.43
CA SER A 371 -11.42 -12.58 -9.86
C SER A 371 -12.81 -12.21 -10.36
N ASP A 372 -13.14 -10.93 -10.46
CA ASP A 372 -14.48 -10.50 -10.90
C ASP A 372 -14.78 -10.92 -12.35
N LEU A 373 -13.77 -10.88 -13.21
CA LEU A 373 -13.89 -11.36 -14.59
C LEU A 373 -13.97 -12.88 -14.64
N TRP A 374 -13.19 -13.56 -13.79
CA TRP A 374 -13.25 -15.00 -13.65
C TRP A 374 -14.63 -15.48 -13.19
N ASP A 375 -15.23 -14.84 -12.18
CA ASP A 375 -16.55 -15.19 -11.65
C ASP A 375 -17.64 -15.01 -12.73
N LYS A 376 -17.57 -13.94 -13.53
CA LYS A 376 -18.44 -13.75 -14.71
C LYS A 376 -18.28 -14.90 -15.72
N ALA A 377 -17.05 -15.36 -15.96
CA ALA A 377 -16.77 -16.45 -16.88
C ALA A 377 -17.36 -17.77 -16.38
N VAL A 378 -17.12 -18.11 -15.12
CA VAL A 378 -17.67 -19.31 -14.47
C VAL A 378 -19.20 -19.29 -14.50
N ALA A 379 -19.82 -18.15 -14.17
CA ALA A 379 -21.27 -17.99 -14.23
C ALA A 379 -21.84 -18.17 -15.65
N SER A 380 -21.14 -17.64 -16.67
CA SER A 380 -21.55 -17.77 -18.07
C SER A 380 -21.51 -19.22 -18.55
N VAL A 381 -20.48 -19.96 -18.14
CA VAL A 381 -20.32 -21.37 -18.51
C VAL A 381 -21.36 -22.26 -17.81
N ALA A 382 -21.68 -21.98 -16.53
CA ALA A 382 -22.69 -22.73 -15.79
C ALA A 382 -24.12 -22.57 -16.35
N GLN A 383 -24.41 -21.49 -17.06
CA GLN A 383 -25.75 -21.20 -17.57
C GLN A 383 -25.94 -21.59 -19.04
N GLU A 384 -24.93 -21.39 -19.88
CA GLU A 384 -25.12 -21.41 -21.34
C GLU A 384 -24.17 -22.38 -22.08
N ASP A 385 -23.21 -23.03 -21.41
CA ASP A 385 -22.19 -23.87 -22.06
C ASP A 385 -21.48 -23.16 -23.24
N ALA A 386 -21.43 -21.83 -23.21
CA ALA A 386 -21.03 -21.01 -24.36
C ALA A 386 -19.56 -21.20 -24.77
N PHE A 387 -18.71 -21.60 -23.83
CA PHE A 387 -17.30 -21.95 -24.04
C PHE A 387 -16.81 -22.85 -22.89
N SER A 388 -15.63 -23.46 -23.06
CA SER A 388 -14.98 -24.28 -22.03
C SER A 388 -13.99 -23.46 -21.17
N LEU A 389 -13.77 -23.91 -19.94
CA LEU A 389 -12.78 -23.39 -18.99
C LEU A 389 -11.91 -24.53 -18.48
N ALA A 390 -10.64 -24.61 -18.92
CA ALA A 390 -9.74 -25.64 -18.42
C ALA A 390 -9.02 -25.25 -17.12
N CYS A 391 -8.99 -23.96 -16.76
CA CYS A 391 -8.31 -23.49 -15.54
C CYS A 391 -8.90 -24.12 -14.28
N VAL A 392 -8.03 -24.44 -13.32
CA VAL A 392 -8.37 -25.16 -12.10
C VAL A 392 -8.03 -24.33 -10.86
N PHE A 393 -8.95 -24.28 -9.91
CA PHE A 393 -8.79 -23.63 -8.61
C PHE A 393 -9.14 -24.62 -7.50
N LEU A 394 -8.12 -25.16 -6.84
CA LEU A 394 -8.30 -26.05 -5.68
C LEU A 394 -8.22 -25.20 -4.42
N THR A 395 -9.28 -25.21 -3.62
CA THR A 395 -9.41 -24.29 -2.47
C THR A 395 -9.46 -25.00 -1.12
N ASP A 396 -9.51 -26.34 -1.13
CA ASP A 396 -9.58 -27.17 0.08
C ASP A 396 -8.99 -28.58 -0.16
N ALA A 397 -8.80 -29.34 0.92
CA ALA A 397 -8.26 -30.69 0.86
C ALA A 397 -9.14 -31.69 0.06
N ALA A 398 -10.45 -31.43 -0.02
CA ALA A 398 -11.41 -32.29 -0.72
C ALA A 398 -11.25 -32.16 -2.25
N SER A 399 -11.08 -30.92 -2.73
CA SER A 399 -10.78 -30.58 -4.12
C SER A 399 -9.35 -30.96 -4.52
N GLY A 400 -8.44 -31.17 -3.57
CA GLY A 400 -7.11 -31.71 -3.83
C GLY A 400 -5.96 -30.75 -3.52
N LEU A 401 -6.24 -29.65 -2.80
CA LEU A 401 -5.19 -28.80 -2.23
C LEU A 401 -4.24 -29.65 -1.38
N GLY A 402 -2.94 -29.51 -1.58
CA GLY A 402 -1.92 -30.30 -0.89
C GLY A 402 -1.67 -31.71 -1.46
N ARG A 403 -2.48 -32.19 -2.41
CA ARG A 403 -2.27 -33.51 -3.05
C ARG A 403 -1.27 -33.45 -4.20
N HIS A 404 -0.37 -34.43 -4.28
CA HIS A 404 0.63 -34.48 -5.35
C HIS A 404 0.22 -35.49 -6.43
N ALA A 405 0.24 -35.07 -7.70
CA ALA A 405 -0.03 -35.93 -8.84
C ALA A 405 1.27 -36.53 -9.40
N ASN A 406 1.23 -37.82 -9.76
CA ASN A 406 2.36 -38.52 -10.36
C ASN A 406 2.73 -37.89 -11.70
N ASN A 407 4.03 -37.67 -11.95
CA ASN A 407 4.53 -37.22 -13.23
C ASN A 407 4.92 -38.44 -14.09
N PRO A 408 4.19 -38.75 -15.17
CA PRO A 408 4.52 -39.90 -16.03
C PRO A 408 5.89 -39.77 -16.71
N GLU A 409 6.42 -38.56 -16.88
CA GLU A 409 7.74 -38.32 -17.49
C GLU A 409 8.90 -38.62 -16.52
N THR A 410 8.62 -38.63 -15.23
CA THR A 410 9.61 -38.93 -14.18
C THR A 410 9.01 -39.90 -13.17
N PRO A 411 8.98 -41.21 -13.47
CA PRO A 411 8.36 -42.22 -12.62
C PRO A 411 8.85 -42.15 -11.16
N GLY A 412 7.92 -42.23 -10.22
CA GLY A 412 8.19 -42.10 -8.77
C GLY A 412 8.29 -40.66 -8.27
N LYS A 413 8.19 -39.65 -9.15
CA LYS A 413 8.16 -38.23 -8.80
C LYS A 413 6.83 -37.61 -9.19
N CYS A 414 6.51 -36.47 -8.58
CA CYS A 414 5.34 -35.67 -8.91
C CYS A 414 5.72 -34.46 -9.77
N TRP A 415 4.73 -33.77 -10.33
CA TRP A 415 4.95 -32.59 -11.18
C TRP A 415 5.64 -31.41 -10.46
N CYS A 416 5.61 -31.34 -9.13
CA CYS A 416 6.26 -30.25 -8.38
C CYS A 416 7.74 -30.09 -8.75
N GLN A 417 8.47 -31.19 -8.92
CA GLN A 417 9.90 -31.12 -9.22
C GLN A 417 10.18 -30.47 -10.58
N THR A 418 9.30 -30.67 -11.55
CA THR A 418 9.42 -30.09 -12.89
C THR A 418 8.98 -28.62 -12.90
N ILE A 419 7.83 -28.32 -12.28
CA ILE A 419 7.21 -26.99 -12.37
C ILE A 419 7.82 -26.00 -11.38
N TYR A 420 8.09 -26.46 -10.16
CA TYR A 420 8.55 -25.62 -9.04
C TYR A 420 10.01 -25.91 -8.65
N GLY A 421 10.61 -27.00 -9.10
CA GLY A 421 11.92 -27.40 -8.59
C GLY A 421 11.87 -27.67 -7.08
N ARG A 422 12.95 -27.36 -6.37
CA ARG A 422 12.96 -27.34 -4.91
C ARG A 422 12.40 -26.03 -4.39
N VAL A 423 11.58 -26.08 -3.35
CA VAL A 423 11.09 -24.88 -2.66
C VAL A 423 11.79 -24.71 -1.31
N PRO A 424 11.96 -23.48 -0.81
CA PRO A 424 12.58 -23.26 0.49
C PRO A 424 11.63 -23.60 1.65
N ALA A 425 12.20 -23.95 2.81
CA ALA A 425 11.47 -24.26 4.04
C ALA A 425 10.49 -23.16 4.47
N SER A 426 10.79 -21.89 4.19
CA SER A 426 9.88 -20.78 4.49
C SER A 426 8.50 -20.90 3.80
N THR A 427 8.38 -21.67 2.71
CA THR A 427 7.08 -21.95 2.08
C THR A 427 6.18 -22.86 2.93
N TYR A 428 6.73 -23.55 3.93
CA TYR A 428 5.99 -24.38 4.87
C TYR A 428 5.53 -23.62 6.12
N LEU A 429 5.82 -22.34 6.22
CA LEU A 429 5.37 -21.48 7.30
C LEU A 429 4.28 -20.52 6.80
N SER A 430 3.11 -20.57 7.42
CA SER A 430 2.01 -19.65 7.20
C SER A 430 1.89 -18.74 8.41
N VAL A 431 2.09 -17.43 8.24
CA VAL A 431 2.00 -16.45 9.33
C VAL A 431 0.74 -15.60 9.17
N VAL A 432 -0.04 -15.49 10.23
CA VAL A 432 -1.24 -14.63 10.29
C VAL A 432 -1.12 -13.68 11.47
N GLU A 433 -1.19 -12.38 11.22
CA GLU A 433 -1.27 -11.38 12.28
C GLU A 433 -2.74 -11.03 12.54
N ILE A 434 -3.20 -11.13 13.80
CA ILE A 434 -4.57 -10.79 14.19
C ILE A 434 -4.54 -9.44 14.89
N SER A 435 -5.23 -8.45 14.35
CA SER A 435 -5.39 -7.14 15.00
C SER A 435 -6.50 -7.21 16.07
N THR A 436 -6.37 -6.46 17.17
CA THR A 436 -7.35 -6.44 18.28
C THR A 436 -8.74 -5.97 17.87
N ASP A 437 -8.86 -5.27 16.74
CA ASP A 437 -9.96 -4.32 16.54
C ASP A 437 -11.14 -4.90 15.73
N GLU A 438 -11.07 -6.13 15.20
CA GLU A 438 -12.10 -6.69 14.30
C GLU A 438 -12.51 -8.15 14.55
N SER A 439 -12.99 -8.49 15.75
CA SER A 439 -13.25 -9.90 16.17
C SER A 439 -14.01 -10.80 15.18
N ARG A 440 -15.03 -10.32 14.45
CA ARG A 440 -15.92 -11.20 13.67
C ARG A 440 -15.34 -11.73 12.35
N ASN A 441 -14.52 -10.95 11.63
CA ASN A 441 -13.93 -11.43 10.36
C ASN A 441 -12.65 -12.24 10.58
N HIS A 442 -11.97 -12.03 11.71
CA HIS A 442 -10.75 -12.77 12.05
C HIS A 442 -10.98 -14.26 12.21
N ASP A 443 -12.06 -14.67 12.89
CA ASP A 443 -12.34 -16.08 13.12
C ASP A 443 -12.52 -16.84 11.80
N GLN A 444 -13.24 -16.23 10.85
CA GLN A 444 -13.45 -16.83 9.52
C GLN A 444 -12.14 -16.88 8.71
N MET A 445 -11.38 -15.78 8.67
CA MET A 445 -10.07 -15.74 7.99
C MET A 445 -9.10 -16.76 8.60
N LEU A 446 -9.03 -16.84 9.94
CA LEU A 446 -8.17 -17.75 10.65
C LEU A 446 -8.59 -19.21 10.42
N ALA A 447 -9.90 -19.49 10.42
CA ALA A 447 -10.42 -20.81 10.07
C ALA A 447 -9.99 -21.22 8.65
N PHE A 448 -10.05 -20.31 7.67
CA PHE A 448 -9.56 -20.57 6.32
C PHE A 448 -8.06 -20.81 6.27
N LYS A 449 -7.25 -19.97 6.94
CA LYS A 449 -5.79 -20.13 7.00
C LYS A 449 -5.38 -21.41 7.70
N ARG A 450 -6.14 -21.84 8.71
CA ARG A 450 -5.96 -23.12 9.40
C ARG A 450 -6.26 -24.29 8.49
N ALA A 451 -7.41 -24.27 7.80
CA ALA A 451 -7.78 -25.31 6.85
C ALA A 451 -6.78 -25.42 5.69
N ASP A 452 -6.28 -24.30 5.19
CA ASP A 452 -5.22 -24.23 4.18
C ASP A 452 -3.92 -24.86 4.67
N ALA A 453 -3.45 -24.42 5.84
CA ALA A 453 -2.21 -24.90 6.41
C ALA A 453 -2.29 -26.40 6.69
N GLU A 454 -3.44 -26.89 7.17
CA GLU A 454 -3.70 -28.31 7.38
C GLU A 454 -3.66 -29.08 6.04
N ALA A 455 -4.41 -28.63 5.03
CA ALA A 455 -4.44 -29.26 3.71
C ALA A 455 -3.05 -29.33 3.07
N MET A 456 -2.24 -28.27 3.23
CA MET A 456 -0.90 -28.15 2.65
C MET A 456 0.23 -28.70 3.54
N GLY A 457 -0.09 -29.21 4.74
CA GLY A 457 0.90 -29.70 5.70
C GLY A 457 1.84 -28.62 6.24
N GLN A 458 1.43 -27.35 6.21
CA GLN A 458 2.21 -26.19 6.68
C GLN A 458 2.09 -25.99 8.20
N ARG A 459 3.09 -25.33 8.78
CA ARG A 459 3.03 -24.76 10.13
C ARG A 459 2.32 -23.42 10.09
N LEU A 460 1.14 -23.32 10.72
CA LEU A 460 0.46 -22.04 10.95
C LEU A 460 0.97 -21.40 12.25
N LEU A 461 1.44 -20.16 12.15
CA LEU A 461 1.81 -19.31 13.27
C LEU A 461 0.90 -18.08 13.31
N VAL A 462 0.31 -17.81 14.46
CA VAL A 462 -0.68 -16.74 14.63
C VAL A 462 -0.12 -15.70 15.59
N LYS A 463 0.25 -14.53 15.08
CA LYS A 463 0.71 -13.42 15.91
C LYS A 463 -0.48 -12.75 16.57
N GLN A 464 -0.48 -12.78 17.90
CA GLN A 464 -1.48 -12.11 18.73
C GLN A 464 -0.84 -10.91 19.46
N HIS A 465 -1.17 -10.69 20.73
CA HIS A 465 -0.68 -9.57 21.55
C HIS A 465 0.65 -9.88 22.26
N GLN A 466 1.47 -10.75 21.68
CA GLN A 466 2.75 -11.16 22.23
C GLN A 466 3.77 -10.02 22.15
N GLY A 467 4.71 -9.99 23.10
CA GLY A 467 5.84 -9.07 23.03
C GLY A 467 6.82 -9.47 21.92
N ASP A 468 7.62 -8.52 21.42
CA ASP A 468 8.55 -8.75 20.30
C ASP A 468 9.50 -9.94 20.51
N ILE A 469 9.99 -10.13 21.75
CA ILE A 469 10.90 -11.24 22.09
C ILE A 469 10.19 -12.60 22.02
N GLU A 470 8.97 -12.68 22.54
CA GLU A 470 8.16 -13.89 22.50
C GLU A 470 7.82 -14.25 21.06
N TRP A 471 7.44 -13.24 20.26
CA TRP A 471 7.20 -13.40 18.83
C TRP A 471 8.42 -13.92 18.07
N GLU A 472 9.61 -13.35 18.31
CA GLU A 472 10.85 -13.81 17.68
C GLU A 472 11.18 -15.26 18.03
N GLN A 473 10.92 -15.66 19.27
CA GLN A 473 11.17 -17.03 19.74
C GLN A 473 10.18 -18.03 19.11
N GLU A 474 8.89 -17.72 19.08
CA GLU A 474 7.88 -18.56 18.43
C GLU A 474 8.09 -18.67 16.92
N LEU A 475 8.49 -17.56 16.28
CA LEU A 475 8.83 -17.55 14.86
C LEU A 475 10.03 -18.44 14.56
N ALA A 476 11.08 -18.41 15.40
CA ALA A 476 12.24 -19.27 15.26
C ALA A 476 11.89 -20.76 15.40
N GLU A 477 11.06 -21.12 16.38
CA GLU A 477 10.56 -22.50 16.56
C GLU A 477 9.70 -22.95 15.37
N ALA A 478 8.82 -22.07 14.88
CA ALA A 478 7.96 -22.37 13.73
C ALA A 478 8.76 -22.54 12.43
N LEU A 479 9.88 -21.82 12.28
CA LEU A 479 10.80 -21.99 11.14
C LEU A 479 11.51 -23.35 11.19
N GLN A 480 11.90 -23.83 12.37
CA GLN A 480 12.48 -25.17 12.52
C GLN A 480 11.47 -26.27 12.16
N ASP A 481 10.22 -26.16 12.62
CA ASP A 481 9.14 -27.10 12.24
C ASP A 481 8.88 -27.06 10.72
N ALA A 482 8.89 -25.87 10.12
CA ALA A 482 8.74 -25.71 8.68
C ALA A 482 9.89 -26.36 7.88
N GLU A 483 11.13 -26.32 8.41
CA GLU A 483 12.27 -27.01 7.80
C GLU A 483 12.14 -28.54 7.86
N VAL A 484 11.73 -29.09 9.00
CA VAL A 484 11.45 -30.53 9.13
C VAL A 484 10.37 -30.96 8.13
N ARG A 485 9.25 -30.24 8.06
CA ARG A 485 8.16 -30.52 7.10
C ARG A 485 8.60 -30.43 5.65
N CYS A 486 9.48 -29.47 5.32
CA CYS A 486 10.05 -29.33 3.98
C CYS A 486 10.87 -30.57 3.58
N ILE A 487 11.74 -31.03 4.49
CA ILE A 487 12.57 -32.22 4.29
C ILE A 487 11.70 -33.48 4.15
N GLU A 488 10.71 -33.66 5.04
CA GLU A 488 9.78 -34.80 4.99
C GLU A 488 8.98 -34.82 3.68
N ASN A 489 8.59 -33.66 3.17
CA ASN A 489 7.91 -33.54 1.89
C ASN A 489 8.86 -33.46 0.68
N GLN A 490 10.16 -33.75 0.88
CA GLN A 490 11.19 -33.81 -0.17
C GLN A 490 11.34 -32.51 -0.97
N ASP A 491 11.29 -31.36 -0.30
CA ASP A 491 11.39 -30.02 -0.89
C ASP A 491 10.32 -29.73 -1.98
N ARG A 492 9.19 -30.44 -1.96
CA ARG A 492 8.07 -30.21 -2.88
C ARG A 492 7.28 -28.96 -2.48
N ALA A 493 6.51 -28.39 -3.39
CA ALA A 493 5.64 -27.27 -3.04
C ALA A 493 4.48 -27.73 -2.13
N PRO A 494 4.20 -27.08 -0.99
CA PRO A 494 3.16 -27.51 -0.04
C PRO A 494 1.73 -27.33 -0.58
N TRP A 495 1.51 -26.35 -1.47
CA TRP A 495 0.25 -26.21 -2.21
C TRP A 495 0.06 -27.24 -3.34
N SER A 496 1.06 -28.11 -3.52
CA SER A 496 1.07 -29.28 -4.39
C SER A 496 0.91 -29.02 -5.91
N CYS A 497 0.75 -30.11 -6.67
CA CYS A 497 0.69 -30.08 -8.14
C CYS A 497 -0.53 -30.81 -8.72
N GLN A 498 -1.50 -31.22 -7.89
CA GLN A 498 -2.73 -31.84 -8.35
C GLN A 498 -3.49 -30.95 -9.35
N TRP A 499 -3.51 -29.63 -9.10
CA TRP A 499 -4.12 -28.65 -9.98
C TRP A 499 -3.60 -28.75 -11.43
N PHE A 500 -2.30 -29.06 -11.60
CA PHE A 500 -1.67 -29.12 -12.91
C PHE A 500 -2.10 -30.37 -13.67
N GLU A 501 -2.22 -31.52 -12.99
CA GLU A 501 -2.70 -32.75 -13.62
C GLU A 501 -4.16 -32.63 -14.06
N GLU A 502 -5.00 -32.01 -13.23
CA GLU A 502 -6.41 -31.76 -13.57
C GLU A 502 -6.54 -30.77 -14.72
N TRP A 503 -5.79 -29.67 -14.66
CA TRP A 503 -5.70 -28.70 -15.75
C TRP A 503 -5.24 -29.36 -17.05
N LYS A 504 -4.18 -30.15 -17.01
CA LYS A 504 -3.64 -30.88 -18.16
C LYS A 504 -4.72 -31.79 -18.77
N ARG A 505 -5.42 -32.57 -17.95
CA ARG A 505 -6.52 -33.44 -18.42
C ARG A 505 -7.63 -32.62 -19.11
N ASN A 506 -7.96 -31.46 -18.58
CA ASN A 506 -8.95 -30.57 -19.19
C ASN A 506 -8.48 -30.01 -20.53
N VAL A 507 -7.21 -29.62 -20.63
CA VAL A 507 -6.58 -29.17 -21.88
C VAL A 507 -6.53 -30.27 -22.92
N ASP A 508 -6.08 -31.48 -22.54
CA ASP A 508 -6.05 -32.64 -23.43
C ASP A 508 -7.46 -32.91 -23.98
N ARG A 509 -8.48 -32.85 -23.11
CA ARG A 509 -9.86 -33.04 -23.51
C ARG A 509 -10.38 -31.94 -24.44
N ALA A 510 -10.04 -30.68 -24.20
CA ALA A 510 -10.39 -29.57 -25.09
C ALA A 510 -9.73 -29.72 -26.46
N ALA A 511 -8.48 -30.18 -26.50
CA ALA A 511 -7.74 -30.45 -27.73
C ALA A 511 -8.33 -31.65 -28.52
N GLU A 512 -8.71 -32.73 -27.84
CA GLU A 512 -9.44 -33.87 -28.45
C GLU A 512 -10.75 -33.42 -29.11
N LEU A 513 -11.43 -32.46 -28.49
CA LEU A 513 -12.67 -31.85 -29.01
C LEU A 513 -12.40 -30.74 -30.06
N GLN A 514 -11.14 -30.53 -30.44
CA GLN A 514 -10.72 -29.53 -31.42
C GLN A 514 -11.15 -28.10 -31.07
N GLN A 515 -11.20 -27.78 -29.78
CA GLN A 515 -11.52 -26.44 -29.31
C GLN A 515 -10.33 -25.49 -29.54
N THR A 516 -10.63 -24.25 -29.89
CA THR A 516 -9.60 -23.20 -29.95
C THR A 516 -9.17 -22.86 -28.53
N LEU A 517 -7.88 -23.02 -28.24
CA LEU A 517 -7.34 -22.74 -26.90
C LEU A 517 -6.99 -21.25 -26.76
N HIS A 518 -7.35 -20.64 -25.63
CA HIS A 518 -7.11 -19.22 -25.35
C HIS A 518 -6.28 -19.01 -24.08
N VAL A 519 -5.27 -18.15 -24.18
CA VAL A 519 -4.39 -17.73 -23.07
C VAL A 519 -4.52 -16.23 -22.86
N PHE A 520 -4.92 -15.81 -21.65
CA PHE A 520 -5.02 -14.40 -21.27
C PHE A 520 -3.82 -13.96 -20.42
N TYR A 521 -3.21 -12.84 -20.80
CA TYR A 521 -2.09 -12.22 -20.12
C TYR A 521 -2.56 -11.03 -19.27
N PHE A 522 -1.74 -10.59 -18.32
CA PHE A 522 -1.92 -9.30 -17.64
C PHE A 522 -1.98 -8.14 -18.64
N GLU A 523 -2.62 -7.04 -18.21
CA GLU A 523 -2.77 -5.80 -18.96
C GLU A 523 -1.44 -5.32 -19.58
N ASP A 524 -1.51 -4.97 -20.86
CA ASP A 524 -0.42 -4.53 -21.74
C ASP A 524 0.79 -5.49 -21.80
N SER A 525 0.54 -6.77 -21.56
CA SER A 525 1.59 -7.78 -21.36
C SER A 525 1.40 -9.06 -22.17
N LYS A 526 0.52 -9.04 -23.18
CA LYS A 526 0.35 -10.11 -24.17
C LYS A 526 1.70 -10.64 -24.70
N GLY A 527 1.86 -11.96 -24.66
CA GLY A 527 3.05 -12.68 -25.13
C GLY A 527 4.29 -12.58 -24.22
N LYS A 528 4.26 -11.78 -23.15
CA LYS A 528 5.42 -11.61 -22.23
C LYS A 528 5.42 -12.66 -21.13
N GLY A 529 6.61 -13.11 -20.72
CA GLY A 529 6.78 -13.99 -19.55
C GLY A 529 6.70 -15.49 -19.83
N LYS A 530 6.69 -15.89 -21.11
CA LYS A 530 6.87 -17.30 -21.50
C LYS A 530 8.24 -17.82 -21.07
N MET A 531 8.31 -19.11 -20.80
CA MET A 531 9.55 -19.77 -20.41
C MET A 531 9.60 -21.19 -20.98
N PRO A 532 10.78 -21.68 -21.40
CA PRO A 532 10.95 -23.08 -21.75
C PRO A 532 10.60 -24.02 -20.59
N TRP A 533 9.95 -25.15 -20.90
CA TRP A 533 9.49 -26.12 -19.90
C TRP A 533 10.63 -26.70 -19.04
N ASP A 534 11.78 -26.95 -19.65
CA ASP A 534 12.99 -27.47 -19.00
C ASP A 534 13.62 -26.47 -18.01
N LEU A 535 13.35 -25.17 -18.17
CA LEU A 535 13.81 -24.12 -17.28
C LEU A 535 12.85 -23.84 -16.11
N LEU A 536 11.66 -24.46 -16.08
CA LEU A 536 10.68 -24.23 -15.02
C LEU A 536 11.24 -24.51 -13.63
N ALA A 537 11.99 -25.59 -13.45
CA ALA A 537 12.57 -25.96 -12.16
C ALA A 537 13.69 -25.00 -11.69
N ASN A 538 14.23 -24.16 -12.59
CA ASN A 538 15.32 -23.25 -12.28
C ASN A 538 14.81 -21.96 -11.62
N GLU A 539 15.07 -21.82 -10.32
CA GLU A 539 14.65 -20.66 -9.52
C GLU A 539 15.17 -19.32 -10.07
N LYS A 540 16.44 -19.26 -10.51
CA LYS A 540 17.02 -18.02 -11.06
C LYS A 540 16.33 -17.62 -12.36
N ALA A 541 16.05 -18.59 -13.24
CA ALA A 541 15.34 -18.35 -14.50
C ALA A 541 13.90 -17.86 -14.24
N ARG A 542 13.19 -18.49 -13.28
CA ARG A 542 11.86 -18.03 -12.85
C ARG A 542 11.89 -16.60 -12.32
N HIS A 543 12.82 -16.28 -11.42
CA HIS A 543 12.94 -14.92 -10.86
C HIS A 543 13.27 -13.87 -11.92
N ALA A 544 14.14 -14.20 -12.88
CA ALA A 544 14.46 -13.30 -13.99
C ALA A 544 13.23 -13.03 -14.86
N THR A 545 12.49 -14.09 -15.22
CA THR A 545 11.31 -14.01 -16.09
C THR A 545 10.16 -13.25 -15.40
N ARG A 546 9.94 -13.47 -14.10
CA ARG A 546 8.85 -12.84 -13.33
C ARG A 546 8.89 -11.31 -13.30
N LYS A 547 10.07 -10.68 -13.39
CA LYS A 547 10.20 -9.21 -13.28
C LYS A 547 9.41 -8.45 -14.36
N ASN A 548 9.27 -9.05 -15.54
CA ASN A 548 8.59 -8.45 -16.70
C ASN A 548 7.54 -9.40 -17.30
N SER A 549 7.00 -10.32 -16.48
CA SER A 549 6.07 -11.34 -16.94
C SER A 549 4.66 -10.79 -17.14
N GLY A 550 4.03 -11.14 -18.25
CA GLY A 550 2.58 -11.00 -18.46
C GLY A 550 1.77 -12.18 -17.94
N LEU A 551 2.42 -13.18 -17.34
CA LEU A 551 1.81 -14.39 -16.81
C LEU A 551 2.00 -14.49 -15.29
N GLY A 552 0.97 -14.99 -14.60
CA GLY A 552 1.06 -15.43 -13.21
C GLY A 552 1.92 -16.70 -13.03
N ALA A 553 2.21 -17.06 -11.79
CA ALA A 553 3.12 -18.16 -11.48
C ALA A 553 2.66 -19.54 -12.00
N SER A 554 1.36 -19.87 -11.87
CA SER A 554 0.79 -21.10 -12.46
C SER A 554 0.74 -20.99 -13.98
N GLN A 555 0.30 -19.84 -14.51
CA GLN A 555 0.19 -19.59 -15.94
C GLN A 555 1.51 -19.76 -16.70
N THR A 556 2.65 -19.40 -16.10
CA THR A 556 3.95 -19.66 -16.71
C THR A 556 4.17 -21.15 -16.98
N ALA A 557 3.74 -22.03 -16.06
CA ALA A 557 3.84 -23.48 -16.23
C ALA A 557 2.83 -23.99 -17.26
N GLU A 558 1.59 -23.49 -17.22
CA GLU A 558 0.53 -23.83 -18.18
C GLU A 558 0.99 -23.54 -19.62
N VAL A 559 1.45 -22.32 -19.88
CA VAL A 559 1.91 -21.89 -21.22
C VAL A 559 3.16 -22.63 -21.66
N ALA A 560 4.13 -22.82 -20.76
CA ALA A 560 5.33 -23.61 -21.06
C ALA A 560 5.00 -25.06 -21.42
N TYR A 561 3.97 -25.65 -20.80
CA TYR A 561 3.50 -26.98 -21.14
C TYR A 561 2.90 -27.03 -22.54
N LEU A 562 1.98 -26.10 -22.85
CA LEU A 562 1.36 -25.98 -24.18
C LEU A 562 2.42 -25.86 -25.28
N ASP A 563 3.42 -25.00 -25.07
CA ASP A 563 4.55 -24.82 -26.00
C ASP A 563 5.37 -26.10 -26.16
N LYS A 564 5.65 -26.81 -25.06
CA LYS A 564 6.41 -28.07 -25.05
C LYS A 564 5.74 -29.17 -25.87
N ILE A 565 4.42 -29.32 -25.73
CA ILE A 565 3.66 -30.36 -26.44
C ILE A 565 3.20 -29.92 -27.84
N GLY A 566 3.47 -28.67 -28.22
CA GLY A 566 3.17 -28.14 -29.55
C GLY A 566 1.69 -27.86 -29.79
N LEU A 567 0.90 -27.58 -28.74
CA LEU A 567 -0.50 -27.16 -28.91
C LEU A 567 -0.57 -25.67 -29.27
N SER A 568 -1.28 -25.35 -30.36
CA SER A 568 -1.55 -23.97 -30.75
C SER A 568 -2.62 -23.33 -29.87
N TYR A 569 -2.41 -22.07 -29.49
CA TYR A 569 -3.36 -21.26 -28.74
C TYR A 569 -3.36 -19.81 -29.22
N VAL A 570 -4.46 -19.11 -28.97
CA VAL A 570 -4.62 -17.68 -29.24
C VAL A 570 -4.27 -16.89 -27.97
N GLU A 571 -3.40 -15.91 -28.14
CA GLU A 571 -2.97 -15.03 -27.05
C GLU A 571 -3.81 -13.77 -26.99
N HIS A 572 -4.22 -13.39 -25.79
CA HIS A 572 -5.06 -12.23 -25.53
C HIS A 572 -4.48 -11.37 -24.42
N ASP A 573 -4.66 -10.06 -24.52
CA ASP A 573 -4.60 -9.20 -23.36
C ASP A 573 -5.88 -9.35 -22.52
N ILE A 574 -5.79 -9.27 -21.19
CA ILE A 574 -6.98 -9.36 -20.33
C ILE A 574 -8.04 -8.31 -20.65
N MET A 575 -7.65 -7.16 -21.18
CA MET A 575 -8.58 -6.10 -21.59
C MET A 575 -9.51 -6.55 -22.73
N GLU A 576 -9.15 -7.61 -23.47
CA GLU A 576 -9.97 -8.19 -24.54
C GLU A 576 -11.04 -9.17 -24.01
N PHE A 577 -10.98 -9.54 -22.72
CA PHE A 577 -11.79 -10.65 -22.17
C PHE A 577 -13.30 -10.39 -22.17
N GLU A 578 -13.75 -9.17 -21.85
CA GLU A 578 -15.19 -8.87 -21.88
C GLU A 578 -15.77 -8.93 -23.30
N ALA A 579 -14.97 -8.52 -24.31
CA ALA A 579 -15.34 -8.65 -25.71
C ALA A 579 -15.39 -10.13 -26.13
N PHE A 580 -14.43 -10.94 -25.67
CA PHE A 580 -14.43 -12.40 -25.86
C PHE A 580 -15.72 -13.03 -25.30
N LEU A 581 -16.08 -12.76 -24.04
CA LEU A 581 -17.30 -13.28 -23.42
C LEU A 581 -18.55 -12.87 -24.20
N THR A 582 -18.69 -11.58 -24.51
CA THR A 582 -19.87 -11.03 -25.20
C THR A 582 -20.07 -11.65 -26.59
N CYS A 583 -18.98 -11.94 -27.30
CA CYS A 583 -19.03 -12.56 -28.62
C CYS A 583 -19.63 -13.98 -28.56
N ARG A 584 -19.24 -14.77 -27.56
CA ARG A 584 -19.63 -16.19 -27.44
C ARG A 584 -21.04 -16.39 -26.92
N THR A 585 -21.47 -15.62 -25.92
CA THR A 585 -22.86 -15.61 -25.45
C THR A 585 -23.86 -15.32 -26.59
N LYS A 586 -23.53 -14.34 -27.46
CA LYS A 586 -24.39 -14.02 -28.62
C LYS A 586 -24.45 -15.13 -29.67
N GLN A 587 -23.36 -15.87 -29.87
CA GLN A 587 -23.34 -16.99 -30.81
C GLN A 587 -24.23 -18.13 -30.32
N THR A 588 -24.16 -18.49 -29.04
CA THR A 588 -25.00 -19.54 -28.44
C THR A 588 -26.49 -19.21 -28.59
N GLN A 589 -26.88 -17.97 -28.30
CA GLN A 589 -28.28 -17.54 -28.46
C GLN A 589 -28.76 -17.64 -29.90
N ARG A 590 -27.94 -17.25 -30.89
CA ARG A 590 -28.32 -17.36 -32.31
C ARG A 590 -28.48 -18.82 -32.77
N SER A 591 -27.61 -19.71 -32.31
CA SER A 591 -27.68 -21.14 -32.64
C SER A 591 -28.91 -21.83 -32.02
N SER A 592 -29.40 -21.34 -30.87
CA SER A 592 -30.59 -21.89 -30.22
C SER A 592 -31.92 -21.56 -30.92
N VAL A 593 -31.97 -20.47 -31.69
CA VAL A 593 -33.20 -19.97 -32.34
C VAL A 593 -33.45 -20.61 -33.72
N SER A 594 -32.45 -21.28 -34.32
CA SER A 594 -32.53 -21.77 -35.70
C SER A 594 -32.83 -23.26 -35.86
N VAL A 595 -33.10 -24.00 -34.77
CA VAL A 595 -33.57 -25.39 -34.85
C VAL A 595 -35.10 -25.41 -34.71
N PRO A 596 -35.88 -25.70 -35.77
CA PRO A 596 -37.32 -25.90 -35.63
C PRO A 596 -37.53 -27.14 -34.76
N PHE A 597 -38.09 -26.90 -33.58
CA PHE A 597 -38.42 -27.91 -32.58
C PHE A 597 -39.27 -29.02 -33.24
N ARG A 598 -38.69 -30.21 -33.46
CA ARG A 598 -39.47 -31.42 -33.78
C ARG A 598 -39.89 -32.05 -32.46
N ASP A 599 -41.18 -32.02 -32.22
CA ASP A 599 -41.87 -32.27 -30.95
C ASP A 599 -41.94 -33.76 -30.53
N SER A 600 -40.95 -34.59 -30.87
CA SER A 600 -41.09 -36.05 -30.77
C SER A 600 -40.33 -36.77 -29.66
N ASP A 601 -39.36 -36.17 -28.96
CA ASP A 601 -38.48 -36.95 -28.06
C ASP A 601 -38.26 -36.36 -26.65
N PHE A 602 -39.33 -36.01 -25.94
CA PHE A 602 -39.28 -35.80 -24.48
C PHE A 602 -40.25 -36.74 -23.74
N ARG A 603 -39.92 -38.03 -23.71
CA ARG A 603 -40.39 -38.97 -22.67
C ARG A 603 -39.26 -39.91 -22.25
N HIS A 604 -38.52 -39.53 -21.21
CA HIS A 604 -38.12 -40.39 -20.09
C HIS A 604 -36.88 -39.84 -19.39
N TRP A 605 -37.07 -38.92 -18.44
CA TRP A 605 -36.18 -38.81 -17.28
C TRP A 605 -37.05 -38.74 -16.04
N LYS A 606 -37.39 -39.92 -15.49
CA LYS A 606 -37.92 -40.06 -14.14
C LYS A 606 -36.75 -39.95 -13.18
N MET A 607 -36.79 -38.95 -12.29
CA MET A 607 -36.01 -39.00 -11.05
C MET A 607 -36.49 -40.21 -10.23
N SER A 608 -35.58 -41.11 -9.89
CA SER A 608 -35.75 -42.06 -8.79
C SER A 608 -35.14 -41.45 -7.53
N PRO A 609 -35.86 -41.42 -6.39
CA PRO A 609 -35.29 -41.21 -5.07
C PRO A 609 -34.89 -42.55 -4.41
N GLN A 610 -34.14 -42.46 -3.31
CA GLN A 610 -33.78 -43.50 -2.30
C GLN A 610 -32.39 -44.14 -2.49
N LEU A 611 -31.41 -43.85 -1.61
CA LEU A 611 -31.16 -44.30 -0.21
C LEU A 611 -30.22 -45.51 -0.17
N GLY A 612 -29.19 -45.39 0.66
CA GLY A 612 -28.15 -46.36 0.99
C GLY A 612 -27.06 -45.67 1.80
#